data_AF-A0A925JXH9-F1
#
_entry.id   AF-A0A925JXH9-F1
#
_cell.length_a   1.000
_cell.length_b   1.000
_cell.length_c   1.000
_cell.angle_alpha   90.00
_cell.angle_beta   90.00
_cell.angle_gamma   90.00
#
_symmetry.space_group_name_H-M   'P 1'
#
loop_
_entity.id
_entity.type
_entity.pdbx_description
1 polymer ?
#
loop_
_entity_poly.entity_id
_entity_poly.type
_entity_poly.pdbx_seq_one_letter_code
_entity_poly.pdbx_strand_id
1 'polypeptide(L)'
;MRGKVLSEYHELLRADASLNAPFFARLRDAMTARRLLYGERMLGVSLRPHFLTRAQYDTLARASEVLAGAFDKIGAALLSDPARMERVGLTDMERRLALINPGYSRTAVTTRLDAFVHGDDVKFVEFNAENPSSLTDQPGLNQVLFEVSALRQIAERYRLREFNPSASLLAALLATYREWGGNATPNIAIVDWADLPTENEFILLRNYFVSQGVPTIICSPDELEYEHGKLRREDFRIDLVYKRVIIHELLARSDDSHPLLRAYARGDVCLVNNFRCKLLHKKAAFELLTDEANASWFTTAEREMIRRTMPWTRQVAEKRTFYRDEQVDLLEHVRKRREQFILKPNDDYGGHGITLGHR
;
A
#
# COMPACT_ATOMS: atom_id res chain seq x y z
N MET A 1 19.07 20.28 11.35
CA MET A 1 19.70 18.94 11.39
C MET A 1 19.75 18.27 10.00
N ARG A 2 18.62 17.95 9.35
CA ARG A 2 18.58 17.23 8.05
C ARG A 2 19.47 17.84 6.96
N GLY A 3 19.40 19.16 6.75
CA GLY A 3 20.22 19.85 5.76
C GLY A 3 21.72 19.64 5.98
N LYS A 4 22.18 19.66 7.23
CA LYS A 4 23.59 19.39 7.58
C LYS A 4 24.00 17.97 7.18
N VAL A 5 23.19 16.96 7.54
CA VAL A 5 23.45 15.55 7.19
C VAL A 5 23.49 15.35 5.67
N LEU A 6 22.59 16.00 4.94
CA LEU A 6 22.56 15.93 3.47
C LEU A 6 23.80 16.53 2.84
N SER A 7 24.21 17.74 3.27
CA SER A 7 25.43 18.37 2.77
C SER A 7 26.66 17.51 3.09
N GLU A 8 26.78 17.03 4.33
CA GLU A 8 27.86 16.16 4.77
C GLU A 8 27.93 14.85 3.96
N TYR A 9 26.78 14.19 3.76
CA TYR A 9 26.70 12.97 2.96
C TYR A 9 27.12 13.21 1.50
N HIS A 10 26.73 14.34 0.91
CA HIS A 10 27.16 14.69 -0.43
C HIS A 10 28.67 14.95 -0.52
N GLU A 11 29.27 15.64 0.46
CA GLU A 11 30.73 15.81 0.46
C GLU A 11 31.46 14.48 0.60
N LEU A 12 30.96 13.58 1.44
CA LEU A 12 31.50 12.22 1.56
C LEU A 12 31.43 11.46 0.24
N LEU A 13 30.30 11.52 -0.47
CA LEU A 13 30.18 10.90 -1.79
C LEU A 13 31.13 11.53 -2.82
N ARG A 14 31.28 12.86 -2.84
CA ARG A 14 32.18 13.54 -3.79
C ARG A 14 33.65 13.22 -3.55
N ALA A 15 34.04 13.04 -2.29
CA ALA A 15 35.41 12.74 -1.90
C ALA A 15 35.78 11.25 -2.06
N ASP A 16 34.80 10.36 -2.24
CA ASP A 16 35.03 8.91 -2.27
C ASP A 16 35.51 8.43 -3.66
N ALA A 17 36.82 8.36 -3.83
CA ALA A 17 37.47 7.84 -5.04
C ALA A 17 37.20 6.35 -5.30
N SER A 18 36.64 5.60 -4.33
CA SER A 18 36.26 4.20 -4.52
C SER A 18 34.97 4.02 -5.31
N LEU A 19 34.18 5.09 -5.49
CA LEU A 19 32.95 5.10 -6.31
C LEU A 19 33.28 5.08 -7.81
N ASN A 20 33.80 3.94 -8.27
CA ASN A 20 34.25 3.71 -9.64
C ASN A 20 33.47 2.56 -10.31
N ALA A 21 33.74 2.33 -11.60
CA ALA A 21 33.02 1.31 -12.37
C ALA A 21 33.07 -0.10 -11.76
N PRO A 22 34.22 -0.61 -11.26
CA PRO A 22 34.27 -1.87 -10.52
C PRO A 22 33.39 -1.92 -9.27
N PHE A 23 33.33 -0.84 -8.49
CA PHE A 23 32.46 -0.77 -7.32
C PHE A 23 30.98 -0.86 -7.72
N PHE A 24 30.56 -0.08 -8.72
CA PHE A 24 29.18 -0.14 -9.21
C PHE A 24 28.83 -1.49 -9.82
N ALA A 25 29.76 -2.18 -10.48
CA ALA A 25 29.54 -3.54 -10.95
C ALA A 25 29.23 -4.49 -9.77
N ARG A 26 30.05 -4.47 -8.71
CA ARG A 26 29.80 -5.27 -7.51
C ARG A 26 28.47 -4.94 -6.83
N LEU A 27 28.08 -3.66 -6.78
CA LEU A 27 26.77 -3.28 -6.23
C LEU A 27 25.63 -3.87 -7.05
N ARG A 28 25.70 -3.81 -8.39
CA ARG A 28 24.70 -4.42 -9.26
C ARG A 28 24.62 -5.93 -9.05
N ASP A 29 25.77 -6.61 -9.00
CA ASP A 29 25.82 -8.05 -8.74
C ASP A 29 25.20 -8.39 -7.37
N ALA A 30 25.50 -7.58 -6.34
CA ALA A 30 24.95 -7.73 -5.00
C ALA A 30 23.42 -7.52 -4.96
N MET A 31 22.88 -6.60 -5.77
CA MET A 31 21.44 -6.36 -5.90
C MET A 31 20.75 -7.52 -6.61
N THR A 32 21.30 -8.01 -7.72
CA THR A 32 20.79 -9.19 -8.44
C THR A 32 20.79 -10.41 -7.54
N ALA A 33 21.89 -10.70 -6.85
CA ALA A 33 22.01 -11.83 -5.94
C ALA A 33 20.99 -11.79 -4.79
N ARG A 34 20.59 -10.59 -4.36
CA ARG A 34 19.59 -10.36 -3.31
C ARG A 34 18.16 -10.21 -3.84
N ARG A 35 17.93 -10.42 -5.14
CA ARG A 35 16.62 -10.26 -5.78
C ARG A 35 16.03 -8.86 -5.63
N LEU A 36 16.87 -7.83 -5.59
CA LEU A 36 16.44 -6.42 -5.51
C LEU A 36 16.09 -5.89 -6.91
N LEU A 37 15.11 -6.52 -7.54
CA LEU A 37 14.71 -6.30 -8.92
C LEU A 37 13.18 -6.16 -9.04
N TYR A 38 12.73 -5.29 -9.95
CA TYR A 38 11.39 -5.22 -10.50
C TYR A 38 11.44 -5.71 -11.96
N GLY A 39 11.05 -6.96 -12.18
CA GLY A 39 11.37 -7.68 -13.41
C GLY A 39 12.89 -7.76 -13.56
N GLU A 40 13.42 -7.27 -14.68
CA GLU A 40 14.87 -7.18 -14.91
C GLU A 40 15.50 -5.89 -14.38
N ARG A 41 14.69 -4.92 -13.95
CA ARG A 41 15.17 -3.59 -13.54
C ARG A 41 15.56 -3.59 -12.07
N MET A 42 16.78 -3.15 -11.76
CA MET A 42 17.23 -2.99 -10.37
C MET A 42 16.42 -1.94 -9.60
N LEU A 43 16.19 -2.24 -8.32
CA LEU A 43 15.49 -1.36 -7.39
C LEU A 43 16.41 -0.26 -6.89
N GLY A 44 16.11 1.00 -7.23
CA GLY A 44 16.86 2.16 -6.74
C GLY A 44 18.06 2.54 -7.63
N VAL A 45 18.19 3.83 -7.86
CA VAL A 45 19.20 4.43 -8.77
C VAL A 45 20.01 5.54 -8.10
N SER A 46 19.80 5.79 -6.82
CA SER A 46 20.43 6.85 -6.04
C SER A 46 21.30 6.24 -4.94
N LEU A 47 22.55 6.71 -4.84
CA LEU A 47 23.44 6.34 -3.73
C LEU A 47 23.02 7.00 -2.42
N ARG A 48 22.30 8.13 -2.48
CA ARG A 48 21.82 8.80 -1.27
C ARG A 48 20.46 8.25 -0.85
N PRO A 49 20.32 7.72 0.39
CA PRO A 49 19.02 7.36 0.92
C PRO A 49 18.17 8.60 1.24
N HIS A 50 16.87 8.42 1.39
CA HIS A 50 16.00 9.50 1.83
C HIS A 50 16.06 9.68 3.35
N PHE A 51 16.91 10.59 3.83
CA PHE A 51 17.00 10.87 5.26
C PHE A 51 15.79 11.67 5.78
N LEU A 52 15.21 11.21 6.90
CA LEU A 52 14.24 11.92 7.73
C LEU A 52 14.83 12.12 9.13
N THR A 53 14.53 13.27 9.75
CA THR A 53 14.79 13.41 11.20
C THR A 53 13.80 12.55 12.00
N ARG A 54 14.11 12.29 13.27
CA ARG A 54 13.17 11.61 14.19
C ARG A 54 11.83 12.33 14.26
N ALA A 55 11.83 13.66 14.36
CA ALA A 55 10.61 14.46 14.42
C ALA A 55 9.78 14.36 13.14
N GLN A 56 10.42 14.40 11.96
CA GLN A 56 9.74 14.21 10.68
C GLN A 56 9.12 12.82 10.56
N TYR A 57 9.87 11.78 10.94
CA TYR A 57 9.36 10.41 10.97
C TYR A 57 8.16 10.29 11.92
N ASP A 58 8.24 10.83 13.13
CA ASP A 58 7.14 10.76 14.10
C ASP A 58 5.89 11.51 13.62
N THR A 59 6.06 12.65 12.95
CA THR A 59 4.95 13.39 12.33
C THR A 59 4.30 12.57 11.21
N LEU A 60 5.10 11.96 10.32
CA LEU A 60 4.60 11.10 9.26
C LEU A 60 3.87 9.87 9.82
N ALA A 61 4.46 9.20 10.82
CA ALA A 61 3.88 8.02 11.45
C ALA A 61 2.54 8.34 12.13
N ARG A 62 2.50 9.36 13.00
CA ARG A 62 1.26 9.78 13.67
C ARG A 62 0.18 10.19 12.67
N ALA A 63 0.54 10.94 11.62
CA ALA A 63 -0.42 11.33 10.60
C ALA A 63 -0.98 10.11 9.87
N SER A 64 -0.12 9.13 9.55
CA SER A 64 -0.52 7.89 8.89
C SER A 64 -1.46 7.05 9.76
N GLU A 65 -1.18 6.91 11.05
CA GLU A 65 -2.02 6.18 12.00
C GLU A 65 -3.42 6.80 12.16
N VAL A 66 -3.48 8.13 12.32
CA VAL A 66 -4.75 8.87 12.43
C VAL A 66 -5.56 8.74 11.15
N LEU A 67 -4.94 8.89 9.98
CA LEU A 67 -5.62 8.77 8.70
C LEU A 67 -6.07 7.33 8.43
N ALA A 68 -5.30 6.32 8.81
CA ALA A 68 -5.72 4.93 8.70
C ALA A 68 -6.99 4.67 9.53
N GLY A 69 -7.08 5.22 10.75
CA GLY A 69 -8.31 5.19 11.56
C GLY A 69 -9.49 5.92 10.91
N ALA A 70 -9.26 7.07 10.29
CA ALA A 70 -10.30 7.79 9.54
C ALA A 70 -10.79 6.99 8.32
N PHE A 71 -9.89 6.33 7.59
CA PHE A 71 -10.26 5.44 6.49
C PHE A 71 -11.07 4.22 6.97
N ASP A 72 -10.77 3.64 8.13
CA ASP A 72 -11.61 2.57 8.69
C ASP A 72 -13.05 3.04 8.92
N LYS A 73 -13.26 4.29 9.37
CA LYS A 73 -14.60 4.88 9.55
C LYS A 73 -15.31 5.11 8.22
N ILE A 74 -14.59 5.50 7.18
CA ILE A 74 -15.13 5.53 5.81
C ILE A 74 -15.56 4.12 5.39
N GLY A 75 -14.74 3.11 5.64
CA GLY A 75 -15.07 1.72 5.35
C GLY A 75 -16.37 1.29 6.03
N ALA A 76 -16.51 1.58 7.32
CA ALA A 76 -17.74 1.32 8.07
C ALA A 76 -18.95 2.07 7.50
N ALA A 77 -18.79 3.35 7.16
CA ALA A 77 -19.86 4.18 6.59
C ALA A 77 -20.29 3.71 5.19
N LEU A 78 -19.36 3.21 4.38
CA LEU A 78 -19.64 2.62 3.06
C LEU A 78 -20.35 1.27 3.20
N LEU A 79 -19.92 0.43 4.15
CA LEU A 79 -20.54 -0.87 4.44
C LEU A 79 -21.97 -0.75 4.97
N SER A 80 -22.31 0.35 5.65
CA SER A 80 -23.66 0.55 6.20
C SER A 80 -24.71 0.95 5.15
N ASP A 81 -24.31 1.37 3.95
CA ASP A 81 -25.21 1.93 2.94
C ASP A 81 -24.69 1.66 1.51
N PRO A 82 -25.28 0.66 0.81
CA PRO A 82 -24.89 0.30 -0.55
C PRO A 82 -24.92 1.45 -1.57
N ALA A 83 -25.76 2.47 -1.38
CA ALA A 83 -25.81 3.63 -2.28
C ALA A 83 -24.52 4.46 -2.20
N ARG A 84 -23.80 4.43 -1.07
CA ARG A 84 -22.49 5.11 -0.94
C ARG A 84 -21.40 4.38 -1.67
N MET A 85 -21.45 3.04 -1.73
CA MET A 85 -20.52 2.24 -2.52
C MET A 85 -20.60 2.57 -4.02
N GLU A 86 -21.81 2.86 -4.51
CA GLU A 86 -22.01 3.33 -5.89
C GLU A 86 -21.36 4.68 -6.13
N ARG A 87 -21.52 5.63 -5.20
CA ARG A 87 -20.92 6.97 -5.29
C ARG A 87 -19.40 6.93 -5.36
N VAL A 88 -18.76 5.98 -4.67
CA VAL A 88 -17.30 5.78 -4.78
C VAL A 88 -16.88 4.94 -5.98
N GLY A 89 -17.82 4.52 -6.83
CA GLY A 89 -17.56 3.85 -8.10
C GLY A 89 -17.16 2.38 -7.98
N LEU A 90 -17.75 1.65 -7.02
CA LEU A 90 -17.66 0.19 -7.02
C LEU A 90 -18.62 -0.41 -8.05
N THR A 91 -18.16 -1.45 -8.74
CA THR A 91 -19.00 -2.30 -9.61
C THR A 91 -19.93 -3.18 -8.78
N ASP A 92 -20.97 -3.75 -9.41
CA ASP A 92 -21.90 -4.68 -8.74
C ASP A 92 -21.18 -5.86 -8.09
N MET A 93 -20.20 -6.43 -8.79
CA MET A 93 -19.41 -7.55 -8.29
C MET A 93 -18.59 -7.14 -7.06
N GLU A 94 -17.89 -6.00 -7.13
CA GLU A 94 -17.10 -5.48 -6.00
C GLU A 94 -18.00 -5.22 -4.77
N ARG A 95 -19.20 -4.64 -4.98
CA ARG A 95 -20.18 -4.39 -3.91
C ARG A 95 -20.62 -5.69 -3.25
N ARG A 96 -21.05 -6.69 -4.03
CA ARG A 96 -21.49 -7.99 -3.50
C ARG A 96 -20.40 -8.65 -2.65
N LEU A 97 -19.16 -8.67 -3.14
CA LEU A 97 -18.06 -9.32 -2.44
C LEU A 97 -17.61 -8.54 -1.19
N ALA A 98 -17.68 -7.20 -1.21
CA ALA A 98 -17.36 -6.38 -0.04
C ALA A 98 -18.38 -6.54 1.11
N LEU A 99 -19.64 -6.84 0.80
CA LEU A 99 -20.69 -7.03 1.79
C LEU A 99 -20.54 -8.35 2.58
N ILE A 100 -19.83 -9.34 2.05
CA ILE A 100 -19.52 -10.58 2.76
C ILE A 100 -18.75 -10.24 4.05
N ASN A 101 -19.11 -10.90 5.16
CA ASN A 101 -18.38 -10.75 6.41
C ASN A 101 -17.07 -11.55 6.32
N PRO A 102 -15.89 -10.91 6.34
CA PRO A 102 -14.63 -11.60 6.15
C PRO A 102 -14.15 -12.31 7.41
N GLY A 103 -14.87 -12.21 8.54
CA GLY A 103 -14.52 -12.84 9.81
C GLY A 103 -13.55 -12.03 10.69
N TYR A 104 -13.16 -10.82 10.29
CA TYR A 104 -12.32 -9.91 11.08
C TYR A 104 -12.76 -8.46 10.93
N SER A 105 -12.37 -7.60 11.88
CA SER A 105 -12.90 -6.24 12.06
C SER A 105 -12.39 -5.22 11.06
N ARG A 106 -11.12 -5.31 10.66
CA ARG A 106 -10.46 -4.30 9.81
C ARG A 106 -10.96 -4.36 8.36
N THR A 107 -11.21 -3.20 7.76
CA THR A 107 -11.60 -3.10 6.34
C THR A 107 -10.42 -3.44 5.41
N ALA A 108 -9.22 -2.99 5.77
CA ALA A 108 -7.96 -3.33 5.13
C ALA A 108 -6.88 -3.53 6.20
N VAL A 109 -6.08 -4.59 6.07
CA VAL A 109 -5.06 -4.97 7.07
C VAL A 109 -3.70 -4.40 6.68
N THR A 110 -3.32 -4.59 5.41
CA THR A 110 -2.05 -4.13 4.86
C THR A 110 -2.30 -2.95 3.94
N THR A 111 -1.86 -1.75 4.33
CA THR A 111 -2.09 -0.53 3.55
C THR A 111 -0.82 0.31 3.49
N ARG A 112 -0.71 1.18 2.48
CA ARG A 112 0.38 2.16 2.38
C ARG A 112 -0.18 3.53 2.05
N LEU A 113 0.16 4.50 2.90
CA LEU A 113 -0.08 5.91 2.65
C LEU A 113 1.16 6.52 2.01
N ASP A 114 1.02 7.02 0.78
CA ASP A 114 2.12 7.66 0.07
C ASP A 114 2.06 9.18 0.31
N ALA A 115 3.19 9.75 0.73
CA ALA A 115 3.26 11.14 1.17
C ALA A 115 4.52 11.88 0.70
N PHE A 116 4.37 13.19 0.52
CA PHE A 116 5.48 14.13 0.43
C PHE A 116 5.74 14.75 1.79
N VAL A 117 7.02 14.76 2.20
CA VAL A 117 7.49 15.42 3.43
C VAL A 117 8.34 16.62 3.05
N HIS A 118 7.86 17.83 3.37
CA HIS A 118 8.55 19.08 3.12
C HIS A 118 8.62 19.91 4.40
N GLY A 119 9.83 20.12 4.93
CA GLY A 119 9.99 20.72 6.25
C GLY A 119 9.30 19.84 7.31
N ASP A 120 8.35 20.42 8.03
CA ASP A 120 7.50 19.73 9.02
C ASP A 120 6.11 19.38 8.46
N ASP A 121 5.82 19.74 7.20
CA ASP A 121 4.57 19.43 6.53
C ASP A 121 4.60 18.05 5.88
N VAL A 122 3.46 17.36 5.99
CA VAL A 122 3.19 16.07 5.35
C VAL A 122 1.95 16.21 4.50
N LYS A 123 2.04 15.85 3.22
CA LYS A 123 0.91 15.83 2.29
C LYS A 123 0.76 14.43 1.69
N PHE A 124 -0.36 13.78 1.97
CA PHE A 124 -0.66 12.46 1.41
C PHE A 124 -1.30 12.59 0.03
N VAL A 125 -0.97 11.67 -0.87
CA VAL A 125 -1.42 11.70 -2.26
C VAL A 125 -2.10 10.42 -2.71
N GLU A 126 -1.94 9.34 -1.96
CA GLU A 126 -2.50 8.03 -2.28
C GLU A 126 -2.65 7.15 -1.03
N PHE A 127 -3.72 6.34 -1.01
CA PHE A 127 -3.97 5.33 0.00
C PHE A 127 -4.11 3.98 -0.69
N ASN A 128 -3.00 3.24 -0.71
CA ASN A 128 -2.93 1.92 -1.28
C ASN A 128 -3.49 0.91 -0.26
N ALA A 129 -4.81 0.75 -0.25
CA ALA A 129 -5.48 -0.25 0.57
C ALA A 129 -5.43 -1.66 -0.04
N GLU A 130 -5.06 -1.77 -1.31
CA GLU A 130 -5.09 -2.99 -2.09
C GLU A 130 -3.68 -3.57 -2.27
N ASN A 131 -3.10 -4.03 -1.16
CA ASN A 131 -1.81 -4.75 -1.08
C ASN A 131 -0.60 -4.01 -1.66
N PRO A 132 0.00 -3.09 -0.90
CA PRO A 132 1.16 -2.33 -1.37
C PRO A 132 2.38 -3.22 -1.65
N SER A 133 3.09 -2.97 -2.74
CA SER A 133 4.37 -3.62 -3.09
C SER A 133 5.58 -3.02 -2.38
N SER A 134 6.76 -3.58 -2.65
CA SER A 134 8.08 -3.09 -2.22
C SER A 134 8.36 -3.25 -0.73
N LEU A 135 7.62 -4.12 -0.06
CA LEU A 135 7.76 -4.29 1.38
C LEU A 135 9.10 -4.96 1.72
N THR A 136 9.53 -5.94 0.92
CA THR A 136 10.79 -6.68 1.12
C THR A 136 12.04 -5.95 0.66
N ASP A 137 11.89 -4.88 -0.10
CA ASP A 137 13.00 -4.22 -0.79
C ASP A 137 13.92 -3.52 0.22
N GLN A 138 13.34 -2.94 1.27
CA GLN A 138 14.03 -2.03 2.17
C GLN A 138 15.20 -2.68 2.94
N PRO A 139 15.06 -3.86 3.58
CA PRO A 139 16.19 -4.51 4.24
C PRO A 139 17.37 -4.79 3.29
N GLY A 140 17.10 -5.27 2.08
CA GLY A 140 18.17 -5.55 1.12
C GLY A 140 18.81 -4.27 0.57
N LEU A 141 18.02 -3.23 0.30
CA LEU A 141 18.54 -1.91 -0.10
C LEU A 141 19.41 -1.29 1.00
N ASN A 142 19.03 -1.42 2.26
CA ASN A 142 19.86 -0.96 3.38
C ASN A 142 21.21 -1.67 3.37
N GLN A 143 21.24 -3.00 3.26
CA GLN A 143 22.49 -3.77 3.18
C GLN A 143 23.39 -3.31 2.03
N VAL A 144 22.83 -3.14 0.83
CA VAL A 144 23.58 -2.67 -0.35
C VAL A 144 24.11 -1.25 -0.14
N LEU A 145 23.30 -0.35 0.42
CA LEU A 145 23.74 1.03 0.67
C LEU A 145 24.80 1.11 1.78
N PHE A 146 24.86 0.16 2.71
CA PHE A 146 25.92 0.10 3.73
C PHE A 146 27.30 -0.25 3.16
N GLU A 147 27.38 -0.77 1.93
CA GLU A 147 28.67 -0.92 1.23
C GLU A 147 29.27 0.45 0.85
N VAL A 148 28.43 1.47 0.63
CA VAL A 148 28.85 2.84 0.34
C VAL A 148 29.50 3.46 1.58
N SER A 149 30.76 3.89 1.46
CA SER A 149 31.55 4.39 2.59
C SER A 149 30.89 5.59 3.28
N ALA A 150 30.24 6.47 2.50
CA ALA A 150 29.51 7.62 3.01
C ALA A 150 28.41 7.24 3.99
N LEU A 151 27.70 6.12 3.77
CA LEU A 151 26.66 5.67 4.70
C LEU A 151 27.25 5.13 6.00
N ARG A 152 28.35 4.37 5.93
CA ARG A 152 29.06 3.88 7.12
C ARG A 152 29.55 5.05 7.99
N GLN A 153 30.18 6.05 7.38
CA GLN A 153 30.66 7.23 8.10
C GLN A 153 29.52 8.06 8.71
N ILE A 154 28.38 8.19 8.02
CA ILE A 154 27.20 8.81 8.63
C ILE A 154 26.66 7.97 9.78
N ALA A 155 26.66 6.64 9.67
CA ALA A 155 26.18 5.74 10.73
C ALA A 155 27.04 5.79 12.01
N GLU A 156 28.32 6.14 11.90
CA GLU A 156 29.21 6.38 13.06
C GLU A 156 28.83 7.67 13.83
N ARG A 157 28.30 8.67 13.13
CA ARG A 157 27.99 10.00 13.68
C ARG A 157 26.53 10.15 14.08
N TYR A 158 25.64 9.38 13.44
CA TYR A 158 24.20 9.48 13.58
C TYR A 158 23.58 8.11 13.82
N ARG A 159 22.63 8.05 14.76
CA ARG A 159 21.84 6.84 14.98
C ARG A 159 20.86 6.63 13.83
N LEU A 160 21.17 5.71 12.92
CA LEU A 160 20.25 5.25 11.90
C LEU A 160 19.27 4.23 12.49
N ARG A 161 18.04 4.22 11.98
CA ARG A 161 17.00 3.26 12.36
C ARG A 161 16.61 2.45 11.15
N GLU A 162 16.60 1.13 11.31
CA GLU A 162 16.06 0.20 10.33
C GLU A 162 14.68 -0.28 10.75
N PHE A 163 13.89 -0.72 9.77
CA PHE A 163 12.56 -1.27 9.95
C PHE A 163 12.53 -2.69 9.37
N ASN A 164 11.73 -3.56 9.99
CA ASN A 164 11.52 -4.91 9.48
C ASN A 164 10.04 -5.07 9.10
N PRO A 165 9.64 -4.54 7.94
CA PRO A 165 8.24 -4.55 7.55
C PRO A 165 7.73 -5.98 7.26
N SER A 166 8.61 -6.91 6.84
CA SER A 166 8.24 -8.32 6.63
C SER A 166 7.80 -9.00 7.93
N ALA A 167 8.49 -8.71 9.04
CA ALA A 167 8.08 -9.17 10.37
C ALA A 167 6.73 -8.57 10.79
N SER A 168 6.53 -7.27 10.56
CA SER A 168 5.25 -6.60 10.85
C SER A 168 4.11 -7.16 9.99
N LEU A 169 4.36 -7.46 8.72
CA LEU A 169 3.39 -8.11 7.83
C LEU A 169 3.01 -9.49 8.37
N LEU A 170 3.99 -10.35 8.67
CA LEU A 170 3.70 -11.69 9.19
C LEU A 170 2.90 -11.62 10.49
N ALA A 171 3.27 -10.73 11.41
CA ALA A 171 2.54 -10.52 12.65
C ALA A 171 1.09 -10.09 12.40
N ALA A 172 0.86 -9.19 11.43
CA ALA A 172 -0.48 -8.75 11.04
C ALA A 172 -1.30 -9.90 10.42
N LEU A 173 -0.72 -10.68 9.49
CA LEU A 173 -1.38 -11.84 8.89
C LEU A 173 -1.81 -12.87 9.95
N LEU A 174 -0.91 -13.21 10.88
CA LEU A 174 -1.20 -14.16 11.96
C LEU A 174 -2.22 -13.61 12.96
N ALA A 175 -2.21 -12.30 13.24
CA ALA A 175 -3.21 -11.66 14.08
C ALA A 175 -4.60 -11.70 13.43
N THR A 176 -4.68 -11.38 12.13
CA THR A 176 -5.92 -11.49 11.36
C THR A 176 -6.43 -12.93 11.29
N TYR A 177 -5.54 -13.91 11.12
CA TYR A 177 -5.92 -15.33 11.15
C TYR A 177 -6.54 -15.74 12.49
N ARG A 178 -5.97 -15.28 13.61
CA ARG A 178 -6.51 -15.53 14.94
C ARG A 178 -7.86 -14.87 15.16
N GLU A 179 -8.00 -13.61 14.74
CA GLU A 179 -9.27 -12.88 14.83
C GLU A 179 -10.37 -13.57 14.00
N TRP A 180 -9.99 -14.09 12.83
CA TRP A 180 -10.85 -14.89 11.94
C TRP A 180 -11.36 -16.20 12.57
N GLY A 181 -10.71 -16.68 13.64
CA GLY A 181 -11.05 -17.92 14.34
C GLY A 181 -10.02 -19.05 14.17
N GLY A 182 -8.93 -18.80 13.46
CA GLY A 182 -7.81 -19.74 13.33
C GLY A 182 -7.04 -19.91 14.65
N ASN A 183 -6.71 -21.15 15.01
CA ASN A 183 -6.06 -21.47 16.29
C ASN A 183 -4.70 -22.17 16.17
N ALA A 184 -4.30 -22.55 14.95
CA ALA A 184 -3.02 -23.18 14.65
C ALA A 184 -2.16 -22.26 13.76
N THR A 185 -0.93 -22.68 13.47
CA THR A 185 -0.11 -22.05 12.42
C THR A 185 -0.80 -22.26 11.07
N PRO A 186 -1.17 -21.20 10.33
CA PRO A 186 -1.84 -21.34 9.04
C PRO A 186 -0.86 -21.78 7.95
N ASN A 187 -1.35 -22.55 6.99
CA ASN A 187 -0.73 -22.66 5.68
C ASN A 187 -1.09 -21.41 4.84
N ILE A 188 -0.07 -20.64 4.45
CA ILE A 188 -0.24 -19.37 3.73
C ILE A 188 -0.05 -19.58 2.22
N ALA A 189 -0.94 -19.00 1.41
CA ALA A 189 -0.70 -18.78 -0.01
C ALA A 189 -0.54 -17.28 -0.30
N ILE A 190 0.57 -16.91 -0.95
CA ILE A 190 0.74 -15.61 -1.59
C ILE A 190 0.18 -15.74 -3.01
N VAL A 191 -0.95 -15.09 -3.28
CA VAL A 191 -1.71 -15.31 -4.54
C VAL A 191 -1.59 -14.09 -5.45
N ASP A 192 -0.90 -14.25 -6.58
CA ASP A 192 -0.77 -13.23 -7.64
C ASP A 192 -0.61 -13.88 -9.03
N TRP A 193 -0.77 -13.11 -10.11
CA TRP A 193 -0.53 -13.65 -11.45
C TRP A 193 0.93 -14.10 -11.62
N ALA A 194 1.13 -15.13 -12.45
CA ALA A 194 2.46 -15.59 -12.83
C ALA A 194 3.20 -14.52 -13.66
N ASP A 195 4.53 -14.63 -13.68
CA ASP A 195 5.43 -13.81 -14.52
C ASP A 195 5.34 -12.30 -14.30
N LEU A 196 4.83 -11.86 -13.14
CA LEU A 196 4.80 -10.45 -12.77
C LEU A 196 6.19 -9.95 -12.37
N PRO A 197 6.52 -8.67 -12.67
CA PRO A 197 7.80 -8.06 -12.25
C PRO A 197 8.06 -8.10 -10.73
N THR A 198 7.03 -8.29 -9.92
CA THR A 198 7.11 -8.34 -8.45
C THR A 198 7.38 -9.72 -7.88
N GLU A 199 7.56 -10.77 -8.70
CA GLU A 199 7.75 -12.15 -8.22
C GLU A 199 8.89 -12.29 -7.19
N ASN A 200 9.99 -11.54 -7.39
CA ASN A 200 11.12 -11.52 -6.46
C ASN A 200 10.74 -11.12 -5.04
N GLU A 201 9.82 -10.16 -4.87
CA GLU A 201 9.28 -9.76 -3.55
C GLU A 201 8.58 -10.94 -2.88
N PHE A 202 7.80 -11.73 -3.63
CA PHE A 202 7.05 -12.86 -3.08
C PHE A 202 7.97 -14.01 -2.69
N ILE A 203 9.02 -14.27 -3.46
CA ILE A 203 10.05 -15.26 -3.11
C ILE A 203 10.73 -14.88 -1.78
N LEU A 204 11.09 -13.60 -1.62
CA LEU A 204 11.68 -13.10 -0.38
C LEU A 204 10.72 -13.23 0.81
N LEU A 205 9.44 -12.86 0.64
CA LEU A 205 8.40 -13.02 1.67
C LEU A 205 8.18 -14.48 2.05
N ARG A 206 7.99 -15.37 1.08
CA ARG A 206 7.81 -16.81 1.30
C ARG A 206 8.97 -17.39 2.08
N ASN A 207 10.21 -17.12 1.65
CA ASN A 207 11.41 -17.62 2.32
C ASN A 207 11.48 -17.09 3.76
N TYR A 208 11.14 -15.82 3.99
CA TYR A 208 11.07 -15.25 5.32
C TYR A 208 10.01 -15.97 6.17
N PHE A 209 8.76 -16.12 5.70
CA PHE A 209 7.69 -16.78 6.47
C PHE A 209 8.03 -18.24 6.80
N VAL A 210 8.58 -18.99 5.83
CA VAL A 210 9.05 -20.36 6.05
C VAL A 210 10.18 -20.40 7.09
N SER A 211 11.11 -19.45 7.07
CA SER A 211 12.16 -19.36 8.09
C SER A 211 11.62 -19.07 9.50
N GLN A 212 10.41 -18.51 9.60
CA GLN A 212 9.70 -18.28 10.87
C GLN A 212 8.78 -19.45 11.25
N GLY A 213 8.86 -20.59 10.54
CA GLY A 213 8.06 -21.78 10.81
C GLY A 213 6.62 -21.70 10.30
N VAL A 214 6.33 -20.80 9.35
CA VAL A 214 5.00 -20.65 8.76
C VAL A 214 5.00 -21.19 7.32
N PRO A 215 4.40 -22.35 7.06
CA PRO A 215 4.36 -22.95 5.72
C PRO A 215 3.74 -21.98 4.72
N THR A 216 4.46 -21.67 3.65
CA THR A 216 4.03 -20.66 2.66
C THR A 216 4.34 -21.10 1.24
N ILE A 217 3.37 -20.96 0.35
CA ILE A 217 3.54 -21.12 -1.10
C ILE A 217 3.24 -19.82 -1.86
N ILE A 218 3.69 -19.74 -3.10
CA ILE A 218 3.32 -18.72 -4.08
C ILE A 218 2.58 -19.44 -5.21
N CYS A 219 1.45 -18.91 -5.66
CA CYS A 219 0.66 -19.50 -6.73
C CYS A 219 -0.24 -18.48 -7.41
N SER A 220 -0.63 -18.76 -8.65
CA SER A 220 -1.60 -17.98 -9.38
C SER A 220 -3.05 -18.31 -8.98
N PRO A 221 -4.01 -17.40 -9.22
CA PRO A 221 -5.43 -17.71 -9.06
C PRO A 221 -5.87 -18.96 -9.83
N ASP A 222 -5.30 -19.20 -11.02
CA ASP A 222 -5.67 -20.31 -11.90
C ASP A 222 -5.20 -21.68 -11.39
N GLU A 223 -4.23 -21.70 -10.47
CA GLU A 223 -3.72 -22.93 -9.83
C GLU A 223 -4.52 -23.32 -8.58
N LEU A 224 -5.52 -22.52 -8.19
CA LEU A 224 -6.32 -22.78 -7.00
C LEU A 224 -7.43 -23.79 -7.28
N GLU A 225 -7.62 -24.72 -6.38
CA GLU A 225 -8.72 -25.68 -6.38
C GLU A 225 -9.54 -25.54 -5.10
N TYR A 226 -10.87 -25.66 -5.21
CA TYR A 226 -11.76 -25.57 -4.06
C TYR A 226 -12.82 -26.66 -4.07
N GLU A 227 -12.60 -27.65 -3.21
CA GLU A 227 -13.44 -28.83 -3.07
C GLU A 227 -13.61 -29.19 -1.59
N HIS A 228 -14.80 -29.71 -1.25
CA HIS A 228 -15.09 -30.23 0.10
C HIS A 228 -14.76 -29.23 1.24
N GLY A 229 -15.00 -27.94 1.01
CA GLY A 229 -14.76 -26.89 2.00
C GLY A 229 -13.29 -26.54 2.22
N LYS A 230 -12.40 -26.89 1.27
CA LYS A 230 -10.95 -26.66 1.41
C LYS A 230 -10.39 -26.04 0.14
N LEU A 231 -9.72 -24.90 0.30
CA LEU A 231 -8.92 -24.29 -0.76
C LEU A 231 -7.54 -24.95 -0.79
N ARG A 232 -7.05 -25.31 -1.98
CA ARG A 232 -5.77 -25.98 -2.17
C ARG A 232 -5.04 -25.48 -3.41
N ARG A 233 -3.75 -25.80 -3.47
CA ARG A 233 -3.00 -25.98 -4.71
C ARG A 233 -2.32 -27.34 -4.60
N GLU A 234 -2.67 -28.25 -5.49
CA GLU A 234 -2.23 -29.65 -5.40
C GLU A 234 -2.49 -30.20 -3.96
N ASP A 235 -1.48 -30.80 -3.33
CA ASP A 235 -1.57 -31.34 -1.96
C ASP A 235 -1.51 -30.28 -0.86
N PHE A 236 -1.19 -29.02 -1.20
CA PHE A 236 -1.04 -27.96 -0.22
C PHE A 236 -2.41 -27.34 0.12
N ARG A 237 -2.95 -27.67 1.29
CA ARG A 237 -4.13 -27.00 1.86
C ARG A 237 -3.78 -25.57 2.26
N ILE A 238 -4.64 -24.62 1.90
CA ILE A 238 -4.49 -23.19 2.17
C ILE A 238 -5.49 -22.77 3.24
N ASP A 239 -5.00 -22.21 4.35
CA ASP A 239 -5.82 -21.69 5.44
C ASP A 239 -5.94 -20.16 5.40
N LEU A 240 -4.88 -19.50 4.94
CA LEU A 240 -4.81 -18.05 4.80
C LEU A 240 -4.28 -17.68 3.40
N VAL A 241 -4.99 -16.76 2.76
CA VAL A 241 -4.54 -16.15 1.50
C VAL A 241 -4.04 -14.74 1.78
N TYR A 242 -2.75 -14.52 1.57
CA TYR A 242 -2.23 -13.17 1.38
C TYR A 242 -2.46 -12.78 -0.08
N LYS A 243 -3.60 -12.13 -0.33
CA LYS A 243 -4.02 -11.73 -1.66
C LYS A 243 -3.03 -10.69 -2.19
N ARG A 244 -2.33 -10.96 -3.29
CA ARG A 244 -1.48 -9.98 -3.99
C ARG A 244 -2.10 -9.50 -5.29
N VAL A 245 -2.89 -10.36 -5.92
CA VAL A 245 -3.69 -10.03 -7.10
C VAL A 245 -4.59 -8.80 -6.86
N ILE A 246 -4.65 -7.94 -7.87
CA ILE A 246 -5.53 -6.77 -7.92
C ILE A 246 -6.96 -7.24 -8.23
N ILE A 247 -7.93 -6.75 -7.46
CA ILE A 247 -9.35 -7.13 -7.48
C ILE A 247 -9.94 -6.90 -8.85
N HIS A 248 -9.73 -5.73 -9.47
CA HIS A 248 -10.34 -5.48 -10.78
C HIS A 248 -9.80 -6.44 -11.85
N GLU A 249 -8.53 -6.83 -11.76
CA GLU A 249 -7.93 -7.82 -12.67
C GLU A 249 -8.44 -9.23 -12.39
N LEU A 250 -8.53 -9.62 -11.12
CA LEU A 250 -9.11 -10.89 -10.68
C LEU A 250 -10.55 -11.02 -11.18
N LEU A 251 -11.38 -10.00 -10.94
CA LEU A 251 -12.80 -10.00 -11.31
C LEU A 251 -13.03 -9.85 -12.82
N ALA A 252 -12.08 -9.30 -13.57
CA ALA A 252 -12.14 -9.29 -15.03
C ALA A 252 -11.90 -10.68 -15.65
N ARG A 253 -11.25 -11.59 -14.92
CA ARG A 253 -10.91 -12.96 -15.37
C ARG A 253 -11.67 -14.06 -14.64
N SER A 254 -12.48 -13.71 -13.64
CA SER A 254 -13.14 -14.65 -12.75
C SER A 254 -14.62 -14.36 -12.63
N ASP A 255 -15.43 -15.40 -12.57
CA ASP A 255 -16.83 -15.33 -12.16
C ASP A 255 -17.04 -15.94 -10.76
N ASP A 256 -18.29 -15.99 -10.30
CA ASP A 256 -18.66 -16.52 -8.98
C ASP A 256 -18.27 -18.00 -8.78
N SER A 257 -17.90 -18.73 -9.83
CA SER A 257 -17.44 -20.12 -9.75
C SER A 257 -15.96 -20.25 -9.37
N HIS A 258 -15.19 -19.16 -9.44
CA HIS A 258 -13.75 -19.19 -9.18
C HIS A 258 -13.44 -19.73 -7.76
N PRO A 259 -12.49 -20.68 -7.60
CA PRO A 259 -12.17 -21.33 -6.33
C PRO A 259 -11.95 -20.39 -5.14
N LEU A 260 -11.13 -19.34 -5.33
CA LEU A 260 -10.90 -18.32 -4.30
C LEU A 260 -12.18 -17.57 -3.88
N LEU A 261 -13.04 -17.21 -4.84
CA LEU A 261 -14.27 -16.46 -4.56
C LEU A 261 -15.27 -17.35 -3.80
N ARG A 262 -15.40 -18.62 -4.20
CA ARG A 262 -16.24 -19.60 -3.51
C ARG A 262 -15.77 -19.88 -2.08
N ALA A 263 -14.46 -20.07 -1.88
CA ALA A 263 -13.88 -20.30 -0.55
C ALA A 263 -14.08 -19.08 0.37
N TYR A 264 -13.87 -17.87 -0.16
CA TYR A 264 -14.11 -16.63 0.57
C TYR A 264 -15.60 -16.47 0.93
N ALA A 265 -16.51 -16.67 -0.03
CA ALA A 265 -17.94 -16.50 0.19
C ALA A 265 -18.53 -17.48 1.21
N ARG A 266 -17.94 -18.68 1.34
CA ARG A 266 -18.34 -19.68 2.34
C ARG A 266 -17.64 -19.53 3.68
N GLY A 267 -16.64 -18.65 3.78
CA GLY A 267 -15.85 -18.50 5.01
C GLY A 267 -14.94 -19.70 5.29
N ASP A 268 -14.47 -20.40 4.25
CA ASP A 268 -13.59 -21.57 4.39
C ASP A 268 -12.10 -21.22 4.34
N VAL A 269 -11.76 -19.97 4.03
CA VAL A 269 -10.38 -19.47 3.98
C VAL A 269 -10.30 -18.05 4.54
N CYS A 270 -9.24 -17.76 5.29
CA CYS A 270 -8.96 -16.40 5.75
C CYS A 270 -8.33 -15.59 4.60
N LEU A 271 -9.14 -14.76 3.92
CA LEU A 271 -8.65 -13.87 2.86
C LEU A 271 -8.20 -12.54 3.46
N VAL A 272 -6.91 -12.29 3.59
CA VAL A 272 -6.38 -11.02 4.10
C VAL A 272 -6.38 -9.96 3.00
N ASN A 273 -6.78 -8.72 3.35
CA ASN A 273 -7.14 -7.67 2.40
C ASN A 273 -8.17 -8.19 1.39
N ASN A 274 -9.28 -8.71 1.92
CA ASN A 274 -10.44 -9.13 1.15
C ASN A 274 -11.06 -7.96 0.35
N PHE A 275 -12.14 -8.22 -0.38
CA PHE A 275 -12.80 -7.26 -1.28
C PHE A 275 -13.27 -5.95 -0.59
N ARG A 276 -13.44 -5.92 0.73
CA ARG A 276 -13.68 -4.69 1.51
C ARG A 276 -12.57 -3.66 1.38
N CYS A 277 -11.32 -4.06 1.15
CA CYS A 277 -10.23 -3.10 0.99
C CYS A 277 -10.43 -2.20 -0.24
N LYS A 278 -11.21 -2.64 -1.24
CA LYS A 278 -11.53 -1.87 -2.44
C LYS A 278 -12.29 -0.59 -2.11
N LEU A 279 -13.10 -0.60 -1.06
CA LEU A 279 -13.84 0.57 -0.55
C LEU A 279 -12.89 1.74 -0.26
N LEU A 280 -11.69 1.44 0.23
CA LEU A 280 -10.70 2.43 0.63
C LEU A 280 -9.67 2.72 -0.47
N HIS A 281 -9.53 1.82 -1.44
CA HIS A 281 -8.58 1.98 -2.54
C HIS A 281 -9.06 2.97 -3.61
N LYS A 282 -10.38 3.04 -3.87
CA LYS A 282 -10.94 3.99 -4.85
C LYS A 282 -10.55 5.42 -4.48
N LYS A 283 -10.02 6.20 -5.43
CA LYS A 283 -9.61 7.60 -5.16
C LYS A 283 -10.78 8.48 -4.74
N ALA A 284 -12.01 8.15 -5.14
CA ALA A 284 -13.23 8.80 -4.66
C ALA A 284 -13.43 8.70 -3.13
N ALA A 285 -12.82 7.72 -2.44
CA ALA A 285 -12.83 7.68 -0.98
C ALA A 285 -12.17 8.90 -0.33
N PHE A 286 -11.26 9.59 -1.03
CA PHE A 286 -10.64 10.84 -0.55
C PHE A 286 -11.62 12.01 -0.55
N GLU A 287 -12.63 12.01 -1.42
CA GLU A 287 -13.73 12.98 -1.32
C GLU A 287 -14.45 12.79 0.01
N LEU A 288 -14.69 11.55 0.44
CA LEU A 288 -15.38 11.29 1.70
C LEU A 288 -14.62 11.82 2.93
N LEU A 289 -13.28 11.84 2.89
CA LEU A 289 -12.46 12.48 3.93
C LEU A 289 -12.61 14.00 3.93
N THR A 290 -12.67 14.60 2.74
CA THR A 290 -12.51 16.04 2.55
C THR A 290 -13.82 16.78 2.28
N ASP A 291 -14.95 16.07 2.29
CA ASP A 291 -16.30 16.63 2.19
C ASP A 291 -16.83 16.93 3.59
N GLU A 292 -17.20 18.19 3.79
CA GLU A 292 -17.71 18.74 5.03
C GLU A 292 -19.01 18.05 5.49
N ALA A 293 -19.79 17.49 4.56
CA ALA A 293 -20.99 16.71 4.86
C ALA A 293 -20.70 15.45 5.71
N ASN A 294 -19.47 14.93 5.65
CA ASN A 294 -19.05 13.73 6.37
C ASN A 294 -18.30 14.05 7.67
N ALA A 295 -18.21 15.33 8.06
CA ALA A 295 -17.44 15.75 9.23
C ALA A 295 -17.86 15.05 10.54
N SER A 296 -19.13 14.64 10.66
CA SER A 296 -19.67 13.93 11.82
C SER A 296 -19.12 12.51 11.99
N TRP A 297 -18.50 11.93 10.95
CA TRP A 297 -17.87 10.61 11.03
C TRP A 297 -16.54 10.66 11.79
N PHE A 298 -15.92 11.84 11.89
CA PHE A 298 -14.56 12.00 12.36
C PHE A 298 -14.50 12.75 13.70
N THR A 299 -13.56 12.34 14.54
CA THR A 299 -13.20 13.07 15.76
C THR A 299 -12.57 14.42 15.40
N THR A 300 -12.51 15.34 16.37
CA THR A 300 -11.82 16.62 16.20
C THR A 300 -10.34 16.45 15.80
N ALA A 301 -9.65 15.47 16.38
CA ALA A 301 -8.25 15.19 16.05
C ALA A 301 -8.07 14.68 14.60
N GLU A 302 -8.97 13.81 14.13
CA GLU A 302 -8.95 13.32 12.74
C GLU A 302 -9.29 14.44 11.75
N ARG A 303 -10.31 15.27 12.03
CA ARG A 303 -10.67 16.41 11.16
C ARG A 303 -9.50 17.38 10.98
N GLU A 304 -8.81 17.69 12.07
CA GLU A 304 -7.61 18.55 12.03
C GLU A 304 -6.47 17.89 11.24
N MET A 305 -6.25 16.58 11.41
CA MET A 305 -5.26 15.85 10.64
C MET A 305 -5.58 15.84 9.14
N ILE A 306 -6.83 15.55 8.77
CA ILE A 306 -7.31 15.54 7.39
C ILE A 306 -7.08 16.91 6.76
N ARG A 307 -7.57 17.99 7.40
CA ARG A 307 -7.41 19.37 6.92
C ARG A 307 -5.95 19.75 6.69
N ARG A 308 -5.05 19.31 7.56
CA ARG A 308 -3.62 19.63 7.47
C ARG A 308 -2.89 18.81 6.41
N THR A 309 -3.30 17.57 6.17
CA THR A 309 -2.45 16.60 5.44
C THR A 309 -3.04 16.12 4.11
N MET A 310 -4.35 16.24 3.91
CA MET A 310 -5.04 15.77 2.71
C MET A 310 -5.28 16.92 1.72
N PRO A 311 -5.03 16.72 0.42
CA PRO A 311 -5.47 17.66 -0.60
C PRO A 311 -7.00 17.59 -0.73
N TRP A 312 -7.63 18.75 -0.95
CA TRP A 312 -9.05 18.81 -1.29
C TRP A 312 -9.32 17.96 -2.53
N THR A 313 -10.26 17.02 -2.41
CA THR A 313 -10.52 16.01 -3.45
C THR A 313 -12.02 15.94 -3.71
N ARG A 314 -12.41 15.95 -4.99
CA ARG A 314 -13.79 15.74 -5.43
C ARG A 314 -13.80 14.89 -6.69
N GLN A 315 -14.76 13.98 -6.78
CA GLN A 315 -15.17 13.34 -8.02
C GLN A 315 -15.70 14.41 -8.96
N VAL A 316 -15.17 14.44 -10.18
CA VAL A 316 -15.57 15.39 -11.22
C VAL A 316 -16.97 15.05 -11.70
N ALA A 317 -17.92 15.93 -11.41
CA ALA A 317 -19.32 15.83 -11.80
C ALA A 317 -19.95 17.24 -11.80
N GLU A 318 -21.09 17.39 -12.46
CA GLU A 318 -21.91 18.61 -12.38
C GLU A 318 -22.52 18.74 -10.97
N LYS A 319 -21.84 19.47 -10.09
CA LYS A 319 -22.29 19.69 -8.71
C LYS A 319 -21.72 20.98 -8.13
N ARG A 320 -22.40 21.51 -7.12
CA ARG A 320 -21.85 22.52 -6.21
C ARG A 320 -21.15 21.85 -5.05
N THR A 321 -20.06 22.45 -4.58
CA THR A 321 -19.29 21.94 -3.44
C THR A 321 -18.58 23.09 -2.71
N PHE A 322 -17.97 22.82 -1.57
CA PHE A 322 -17.16 23.81 -0.85
C PHE A 322 -15.69 23.68 -1.22
N TYR A 323 -15.04 24.81 -1.49
CA TYR A 323 -13.59 24.93 -1.63
C TYR A 323 -13.12 26.09 -0.74
N ARG A 324 -12.36 25.78 0.32
CA ARG A 324 -11.90 26.78 1.32
C ARG A 324 -13.06 27.62 1.87
N ASP A 325 -14.09 26.93 2.35
CA ASP A 325 -15.30 27.52 2.96
C ASP A 325 -16.20 28.32 2.01
N GLU A 326 -15.89 28.38 0.71
CA GLU A 326 -16.74 29.01 -0.31
C GLU A 326 -17.47 27.97 -1.16
N GLN A 327 -18.77 28.18 -1.39
CA GLN A 327 -19.55 27.32 -2.28
C GLN A 327 -19.27 27.67 -3.75
N VAL A 328 -18.81 26.69 -4.52
CA VAL A 328 -18.39 26.84 -5.92
C VAL A 328 -19.10 25.84 -6.83
N ASP A 329 -19.29 26.20 -8.11
CA ASP A 329 -19.57 25.22 -9.16
C ASP A 329 -18.29 24.45 -9.48
N LEU A 330 -18.30 23.12 -9.34
CA LEU A 330 -17.08 22.32 -9.43
C LEU A 330 -16.42 22.42 -10.82
N LEU A 331 -17.19 22.30 -11.89
CA LEU A 331 -16.65 22.26 -13.25
C LEU A 331 -16.11 23.63 -13.65
N GLU A 332 -16.86 24.70 -13.38
CA GLU A 332 -16.41 26.07 -13.65
C GLU A 332 -15.14 26.40 -12.86
N HIS A 333 -15.10 26.04 -11.57
CA HIS A 333 -13.97 26.30 -10.70
C HIS A 333 -12.70 25.60 -11.18
N VAL A 334 -12.78 24.30 -11.47
CA VAL A 334 -11.64 23.51 -11.94
C VAL A 334 -11.18 24.00 -13.32
N ARG A 335 -12.09 24.36 -14.23
CA ARG A 335 -11.72 24.90 -15.55
C ARG A 335 -10.97 26.23 -15.46
N LYS A 336 -11.44 27.16 -14.62
CA LYS A 336 -10.80 28.47 -14.40
C LYS A 336 -9.44 28.38 -13.71
N ARG A 337 -9.19 27.32 -12.93
CA ARG A 337 -7.99 27.16 -12.08
C ARG A 337 -7.26 25.86 -12.36
N ARG A 338 -7.35 25.33 -13.60
CA ARG A 338 -6.89 23.98 -13.96
C ARG A 338 -5.46 23.66 -13.52
N GLU A 339 -4.55 24.64 -13.58
CA GLU A 339 -3.13 24.48 -13.23
C GLU A 339 -2.90 24.14 -11.73
N GLN A 340 -3.92 24.36 -10.88
CA GLN A 340 -3.89 24.05 -9.45
C GLN A 340 -4.38 22.63 -9.13
N PHE A 341 -4.89 21.89 -10.13
CA PHE A 341 -5.53 20.60 -9.93
C PHE A 341 -4.89 19.49 -10.74
N ILE A 342 -5.09 18.27 -10.24
CA ILE A 342 -4.69 17.02 -10.89
C ILE A 342 -5.95 16.19 -11.05
N LEU A 343 -6.18 15.69 -12.28
CA LEU A 343 -7.23 14.71 -12.55
C LEU A 343 -6.62 13.31 -12.49
N LYS A 344 -7.28 12.40 -11.77
CA LYS A 344 -6.86 11.00 -11.64
C LYS A 344 -8.03 10.06 -11.93
N PRO A 345 -7.82 8.92 -12.60
CA PRO A 345 -8.83 7.87 -12.69
C PRO A 345 -9.16 7.32 -11.30
N ASN A 346 -10.43 6.98 -11.07
CA ASN A 346 -10.90 6.54 -9.76
C ASN A 346 -10.27 5.20 -9.32
N ASP A 347 -10.06 4.29 -10.27
CA ASP A 347 -9.53 2.96 -10.05
C ASP A 347 -8.49 2.65 -11.14
N ASP A 348 -7.24 2.94 -10.83
CA ASP A 348 -6.06 2.71 -11.68
C ASP A 348 -4.79 2.89 -10.83
N TYR A 349 -3.66 2.33 -11.25
CA TYR A 349 -2.38 2.35 -10.54
C TYR A 349 -1.23 2.83 -11.44
N GLY A 350 -0.03 2.98 -10.87
CA GLY A 350 1.18 3.27 -11.65
C GLY A 350 1.25 4.65 -12.31
N GLY A 351 0.35 5.58 -11.96
CA GLY A 351 0.31 6.92 -12.55
C GLY A 351 -0.38 7.00 -13.92
N HIS A 352 -0.97 5.89 -14.39
CA HIS A 352 -1.76 5.88 -15.63
C HIS A 352 -2.99 6.78 -15.52
N GLY A 353 -3.33 7.42 -16.66
CA GLY A 353 -4.48 8.32 -16.78
C GLY A 353 -4.42 9.60 -15.93
N ILE A 354 -3.29 9.93 -15.29
CA ILE A 354 -3.14 11.17 -14.53
C ILE A 354 -2.92 12.35 -15.47
N THR A 355 -3.77 13.38 -15.35
CA THR A 355 -3.64 14.63 -16.10
C THR A 355 -3.33 15.78 -15.14
N LEU A 356 -2.24 16.51 -15.41
CA LEU A 356 -1.89 17.73 -14.70
C LEU A 356 -2.51 18.91 -15.45
N GLY A 357 -3.27 19.79 -14.81
CA GLY A 357 -4.01 20.82 -15.55
C GLY A 357 -3.17 21.91 -16.24
N HIS A 358 -1.84 21.90 -16.07
CA HIS A 358 -0.90 22.73 -16.84
C HIS A 358 -0.36 22.06 -18.10
N ARG A 359 -0.66 20.77 -18.32
CA ARG A 359 -0.21 20.00 -19.48
C ARG A 359 -1.33 19.78 -20.47
#